data_AF-A0A960XIU0-F1
#
_entry.id   AF-A0A960XIU0-F1
#
_cell.length_a   1.000
_cell.length_b   1.000
_cell.length_c   1.000
_cell.angle_alpha   90.00
_cell.angle_beta   90.00
_cell.angle_gamma   90.00
#
_symmetry.space_group_name_H-M   'P 1'
#
loop_
_entity.id
_entity.type
_entity.pdbx_description
1 polymer ?
#
loop_
_entity_poly.entity_id
_entity_poly.type
_entity_poly.pdbx_seq_one_letter_code
_entity_poly.pdbx_strand_id
1 'polypeptide(L)'
;MWHNEAYAPIPVSFQDVGGYFASPPGESVDGTLYPWGWDSPDFDDSQWETPAVPQFWRAEITRMRGSTLTGEGAKWQLIPRSIPQMEETLIRFDQVRRTQGIDTDGAFLRREGDLVIRARTKATLLLDQAHLTNAYTVVQLSGGAGSQVTMTFAEALLDAEGQKGNRNEIEGKSIRGIRDVIRPDGGENRQYHSLWFRTYRYVQLDIETANQSLRIHDLHGIFTGYPFELKAKFSSNLDWLKDVWEIDWRVARLCAWETYFDTPYYEQLQYIGDTRIQGLVTLYMSDDDRLVRQAISHFDWSRMPEGITASRYPSDLPQYIPTFSLIWIAMVHDYWMHRDDEAYVRSMLPGIRGVIGWYERRMDATGLVGPIPWWPFVDWADGWNMGKPPGASDGHSIMVNLQLVYALQRAAELEDHFGLKEEGRRFRVLADVI
;
A
#
# COMPACT_ATOMS: atom_id res chain seq x y z
N MET A 1 -13.68 5.84 25.91
CA MET A 1 -13.42 5.67 24.47
C MET A 1 -14.09 4.38 24.10
N TRP A 2 -15.17 4.43 23.32
CA TRP A 2 -15.90 3.22 22.93
C TRP A 2 -15.02 2.44 21.96
N HIS A 3 -14.70 1.19 22.29
CA HIS A 3 -13.97 0.29 21.40
C HIS A 3 -14.64 -1.09 21.46
N ASN A 4 -14.61 -1.81 20.35
CA ASN A 4 -15.07 -3.20 20.31
C ASN A 4 -14.09 -4.04 21.14
N GLU A 5 -14.55 -4.65 22.24
CA GLU A 5 -13.71 -5.48 23.10
C GLU A 5 -13.35 -6.84 22.47
N ALA A 6 -14.14 -7.28 21.47
CA ALA A 6 -13.85 -8.48 20.70
C ALA A 6 -12.68 -8.29 19.73
N TYR A 7 -12.22 -7.06 19.49
CA TYR A 7 -11.14 -6.77 18.56
C TYR A 7 -10.02 -5.98 19.25
N ALA A 8 -8.77 -6.38 18.97
CA ALA A 8 -7.60 -5.60 19.34
C ALA A 8 -6.59 -5.56 18.19
N PRO A 9 -6.01 -4.39 17.85
CA PRO A 9 -4.88 -4.34 16.93
C PRO A 9 -3.65 -4.98 17.59
N ILE A 10 -2.85 -5.70 16.81
CA ILE A 10 -1.54 -6.23 17.21
C ILE A 10 -0.46 -5.34 16.58
N PRO A 11 0.19 -4.46 17.36
CA PRO A 11 1.27 -3.62 16.84
C PRO A 11 2.37 -4.46 16.23
N VAL A 12 2.87 -4.02 15.06
CA VAL A 12 3.97 -4.67 14.37
C VAL A 12 5.26 -3.95 14.73
N SER A 13 6.24 -4.67 15.27
CA SER A 13 7.54 -4.12 15.64
C SER A 13 8.59 -4.35 14.57
N PHE A 14 9.72 -3.63 14.67
CA PHE A 14 10.91 -3.91 13.86
C PHE A 14 11.37 -5.37 14.00
N GLN A 15 11.20 -5.99 15.18
CA GLN A 15 11.59 -7.39 15.40
C GLN A 15 10.71 -8.37 14.63
N ASP A 16 9.44 -8.01 14.39
CA ASP A 16 8.48 -8.86 13.67
C ASP A 16 8.73 -8.90 12.17
N VAL A 17 9.23 -7.81 11.57
CA VAL A 17 9.36 -7.70 10.11
C VAL A 17 10.77 -7.40 9.61
N GLY A 18 11.70 -7.04 10.51
CA GLY A 18 13.10 -6.76 10.19
C GLY A 18 13.33 -5.44 9.45
N GLY A 19 12.41 -4.47 9.57
CA GLY A 19 12.44 -3.23 8.80
C GLY A 19 11.44 -2.19 9.30
N TYR A 20 11.40 -1.06 8.60
CA TYR A 20 10.35 -0.05 8.78
C TYR A 20 8.99 -0.64 8.37
N PHE A 21 7.94 -0.23 9.08
CA PHE A 21 6.57 -0.70 8.86
C PHE A 21 5.61 0.47 9.01
N ALA A 22 4.77 0.68 8.00
CA ALA A 22 3.77 1.74 7.96
C ALA A 22 2.39 1.25 7.45
N SER A 23 2.25 -0.07 7.26
CA SER A 23 1.01 -0.74 6.90
C SER A 23 0.11 -0.96 8.12
N PRO A 24 -1.20 -1.30 7.95
CA PRO A 24 -2.08 -1.64 9.06
C PRO A 24 -1.53 -2.78 9.95
N PRO A 25 -1.86 -2.75 11.26
CA PRO A 25 -1.37 -3.74 12.21
C PRO A 25 -1.94 -5.13 11.94
N GLY A 26 -1.38 -6.12 12.64
CA GLY A 26 -2.05 -7.39 12.83
C GLY A 26 -3.34 -7.21 13.62
N GLU A 27 -4.14 -8.26 13.74
CA GLU A 27 -5.41 -8.21 14.47
C GLU A 27 -5.63 -9.41 15.38
N SER A 28 -6.36 -9.18 16.46
CA SER A 28 -6.76 -10.20 17.43
C SER A 28 -8.27 -10.14 17.60
N VAL A 29 -8.95 -11.24 17.28
CA VAL A 29 -10.41 -11.38 17.44
C VAL A 29 -10.72 -12.39 18.55
N ASP A 30 -11.49 -11.95 19.54
CA ASP A 30 -12.06 -12.79 20.59
C ASP A 30 -13.52 -13.15 20.28
N GLY A 31 -13.74 -14.38 19.84
CA GLY A 31 -15.06 -14.89 19.50
C GLY A 31 -16.01 -14.92 20.69
N THR A 32 -15.53 -14.95 21.94
CA THR A 32 -16.40 -14.98 23.13
C THR A 32 -17.08 -13.64 23.39
N LEU A 33 -16.51 -12.56 22.87
CA LEU A 33 -17.02 -11.20 22.97
C LEU A 33 -17.66 -10.71 21.66
N TYR A 34 -17.46 -11.43 20.55
CA TYR A 34 -17.99 -11.05 19.26
C TYR A 34 -19.53 -11.20 19.21
N PRO A 35 -20.28 -10.19 18.74
CA PRO A 35 -21.74 -10.23 18.73
C PRO A 35 -22.25 -11.09 17.57
N TRP A 36 -22.13 -12.41 17.67
CA TRP A 36 -22.51 -13.32 16.59
C TRP A 36 -23.98 -13.16 16.18
N GLY A 37 -24.21 -13.02 14.87
CA GLY A 37 -25.54 -12.84 14.30
C GLY A 37 -26.08 -11.40 14.35
N TRP A 38 -25.25 -10.42 14.69
CA TRP A 38 -25.63 -9.00 14.74
C TRP A 38 -26.18 -8.44 13.41
N ASP A 39 -25.83 -9.06 12.30
CA ASP A 39 -26.27 -8.74 10.95
C ASP A 39 -27.61 -9.38 10.57
N SER A 40 -28.20 -10.17 11.48
CA SER A 40 -29.54 -10.75 11.32
C SER A 40 -30.64 -9.74 11.72
N PRO A 41 -31.77 -9.69 10.98
CA PRO A 41 -32.93 -8.87 11.37
C PRO A 41 -33.52 -9.20 12.74
N ASP A 42 -33.28 -10.41 13.25
CA ASP A 42 -33.83 -10.91 14.52
C ASP A 42 -32.88 -10.74 15.71
N PHE A 43 -31.75 -10.04 15.52
CA PHE A 43 -30.78 -9.81 16.60
C PHE A 43 -31.33 -8.84 17.64
N ASP A 44 -31.19 -9.17 18.93
CA ASP A 44 -31.55 -8.28 20.03
C ASP A 44 -30.43 -7.26 20.27
N ASP A 45 -30.57 -6.08 19.67
CA ASP A 45 -29.68 -4.94 19.83
C ASP A 45 -30.11 -3.99 20.97
N SER A 46 -31.02 -4.39 21.86
CA SER A 46 -31.54 -3.53 22.94
C SER A 46 -30.48 -3.07 23.95
N GLN A 47 -29.34 -3.77 24.03
CA GLN A 47 -28.20 -3.40 24.87
C GLN A 47 -27.16 -2.53 24.13
N TRP A 48 -27.37 -2.21 22.85
CA TRP A 48 -26.46 -1.35 22.12
C TRP A 48 -26.63 0.10 22.55
N GLU A 49 -25.50 0.78 22.67
CA GLU A 49 -25.48 2.21 22.96
C GLU A 49 -26.01 3.00 21.77
N THR A 50 -26.75 4.07 22.04
CA THR A 50 -27.23 4.96 20.97
C THR A 50 -26.05 5.72 20.36
N PRO A 51 -25.85 5.69 19.03
CA PRO A 51 -24.77 6.45 18.39
C PRO A 51 -24.87 7.94 18.72
N ALA A 52 -23.78 8.51 19.26
CA ALA A 52 -23.72 9.92 19.56
C ALA A 52 -23.49 10.74 18.28
N VAL A 53 -24.43 11.64 17.94
CA VAL A 53 -24.18 12.69 16.94
C VAL A 53 -23.59 13.89 17.67
N PRO A 54 -22.33 14.28 17.41
CA PRO A 54 -21.74 15.40 18.12
C PRO A 54 -22.50 16.71 17.83
N GLN A 55 -23.03 17.37 18.87
CA GLN A 55 -23.98 18.47 18.69
C GLN A 55 -23.37 19.88 18.52
N PHE A 56 -22.04 20.05 18.51
CA PHE A 56 -21.41 21.39 18.50
C PHE A 56 -20.04 21.47 17.78
N TRP A 57 -19.57 22.70 17.55
CA TRP A 57 -18.31 23.18 16.91
C TRP A 57 -16.98 22.45 17.21
N ARG A 58 -16.98 21.42 18.07
CA ARG A 58 -15.80 20.64 18.47
C ARG A 58 -15.74 19.25 17.84
N ALA A 59 -16.73 18.88 17.07
CA ALA A 59 -16.75 17.60 16.38
C ALA A 59 -16.03 17.70 15.04
N GLU A 60 -15.23 16.69 14.72
CA GLU A 60 -14.76 16.48 13.36
C GLU A 60 -15.94 16.03 12.51
N ILE A 61 -16.67 16.99 11.97
CA ILE A 61 -17.84 16.70 11.13
C ILE A 61 -17.34 16.52 9.71
N THR A 62 -17.49 15.31 9.19
CA THR A 62 -17.33 15.01 7.77
C THR A 62 -18.42 15.76 6.98
N ARG A 63 -18.02 16.64 6.05
CA ARG A 63 -18.95 17.47 5.26
C ARG A 63 -18.58 17.47 3.79
N MET A 64 -19.53 17.82 2.92
CA MET A 64 -19.22 18.05 1.51
C MET A 64 -18.19 19.18 1.38
N ARG A 65 -17.22 19.01 0.48
CA ARG A 65 -16.20 20.03 0.22
C ARG A 65 -16.85 21.37 -0.11
N GLY A 66 -16.43 22.43 0.60
CA GLY A 66 -16.95 23.79 0.39
C GLY A 66 -18.37 24.05 0.90
N SER A 67 -18.97 23.14 1.66
CA SER A 67 -20.35 23.30 2.17
C SER A 67 -20.45 24.01 3.52
N THR A 68 -19.36 24.59 4.04
CA THR A 68 -19.35 25.33 5.30
C THR A 68 -19.75 26.78 5.06
N LEU A 69 -20.59 27.34 5.94
CA LEU A 69 -21.12 28.71 5.80
C LEU A 69 -20.02 29.79 5.83
N THR A 70 -18.94 29.52 6.55
CA THR A 70 -17.81 30.44 6.79
C THR A 70 -16.57 30.08 5.97
N GLY A 71 -16.65 29.07 5.08
CA GLY A 71 -15.50 28.62 4.27
C GLY A 71 -14.44 27.84 5.03
N GLU A 72 -14.69 27.46 6.28
CA GLU A 72 -13.83 26.59 7.08
C GLU A 72 -13.62 25.23 6.38
N GLY A 73 -12.37 24.81 6.22
CA GLY A 73 -12.07 23.44 5.80
C GLY A 73 -12.41 22.47 6.92
N ALA A 74 -13.52 21.74 6.80
CA ALA A 74 -13.73 20.54 7.62
C ALA A 74 -12.53 19.61 7.44
N LYS A 75 -12.03 18.96 8.51
CA LYS A 75 -10.86 18.07 8.43
C LYS A 75 -11.07 16.99 7.35
N TRP A 76 -12.21 16.31 7.42
CA TRP A 76 -12.64 15.33 6.42
C TRP A 76 -13.68 15.94 5.49
N GLN A 77 -13.34 16.03 4.20
CA GLN A 77 -14.23 16.55 3.18
C GLN A 77 -14.64 15.44 2.22
N LEU A 78 -15.95 15.25 2.02
CA LEU A 78 -16.47 14.29 1.06
C LEU A 78 -16.35 14.85 -0.36
N ILE A 79 -15.75 14.04 -1.23
CA ILE A 79 -15.72 14.23 -2.68
C ILE A 79 -16.14 12.91 -3.35
N PRO A 80 -16.73 12.95 -4.56
CA PRO A 80 -16.99 11.74 -5.32
C PRO A 80 -15.70 10.94 -5.54
N ARG A 81 -15.78 9.60 -5.43
CA ARG A 81 -14.64 8.71 -5.68
C ARG A 81 -14.18 8.86 -7.14
N SER A 82 -12.87 8.98 -7.35
CA SER A 82 -12.24 9.12 -8.67
C SER A 82 -11.78 7.81 -9.31
N ILE A 83 -11.86 6.70 -8.56
CA ILE A 83 -11.43 5.35 -8.95
C ILE A 83 -12.57 4.34 -8.79
N PRO A 84 -12.54 3.17 -9.43
CA PRO A 84 -13.53 2.11 -9.24
C PRO A 84 -13.48 1.49 -7.82
N GLN A 85 -14.38 0.55 -7.56
CA GLN A 85 -14.22 -0.37 -6.42
C GLN A 85 -13.04 -1.31 -6.68
N MET A 86 -12.39 -1.75 -5.61
CA MET A 86 -11.35 -2.77 -5.69
C MET A 86 -11.97 -4.07 -6.19
N GLU A 87 -11.23 -4.85 -6.97
CA GLU A 87 -11.68 -6.19 -7.34
C GLU A 87 -11.61 -7.13 -6.15
N GLU A 88 -12.46 -8.14 -6.16
CA GLU A 88 -12.44 -9.23 -5.18
C GLU A 88 -12.56 -10.56 -5.91
N THR A 89 -11.69 -11.51 -5.57
CA THR A 89 -11.75 -12.87 -6.14
C THR A 89 -11.31 -13.89 -5.11
N LEU A 90 -12.11 -14.96 -4.93
CA LEU A 90 -11.72 -16.05 -4.06
C LEU A 90 -10.45 -16.73 -4.58
N ILE A 91 -9.42 -16.83 -3.75
CA ILE A 91 -8.18 -17.56 -3.99
C ILE A 91 -7.95 -18.60 -2.90
N ARG A 92 -7.27 -19.68 -3.24
CA ARG A 92 -6.98 -20.77 -2.31
C ARG A 92 -5.48 -21.00 -2.21
N PHE A 93 -5.03 -21.43 -1.04
CA PHE A 93 -3.67 -21.94 -0.87
C PHE A 93 -3.46 -23.16 -1.77
N ASP A 94 -2.27 -23.26 -2.34
CA ASP A 94 -1.89 -24.34 -3.24
C ASP A 94 -1.67 -25.64 -2.46
N GLN A 95 -0.94 -25.56 -1.34
CA GLN A 95 -0.54 -26.75 -0.59
C GLN A 95 -0.13 -26.45 0.86
N VAL A 96 -0.15 -27.52 1.68
CA VAL A 96 0.51 -27.57 2.99
C VAL A 96 1.95 -28.04 2.79
N ARG A 97 2.93 -27.22 3.16
CA ARG A 97 4.37 -27.50 2.94
C ARG A 97 5.06 -28.16 4.13
N ARG A 98 4.57 -27.90 5.35
CA ARG A 98 5.16 -28.42 6.60
C ARG A 98 4.10 -28.54 7.67
N THR A 99 4.13 -29.62 8.46
CA THR A 99 3.26 -29.80 9.62
C THR A 99 4.06 -30.23 10.85
N GLN A 100 3.56 -29.91 12.02
CA GLN A 100 4.05 -30.41 13.30
C GLN A 100 2.85 -30.61 14.25
N GLY A 101 2.79 -31.74 14.96
CA GLY A 101 1.71 -32.01 15.92
C GLY A 101 0.34 -32.33 15.28
N ILE A 102 0.29 -32.45 13.95
CA ILE A 102 -0.91 -32.81 13.19
C ILE A 102 -0.53 -33.45 11.86
N ASP A 103 -1.35 -34.40 11.39
CA ASP A 103 -1.29 -34.98 10.06
C ASP A 103 -2.46 -34.47 9.22
N THR A 104 -2.18 -34.02 7.99
CA THR A 104 -3.21 -33.60 7.04
C THR A 104 -2.74 -33.80 5.60
N ASP A 105 -3.69 -34.08 4.71
CA ASP A 105 -3.53 -34.11 3.25
C ASP A 105 -3.90 -32.76 2.59
N GLY A 106 -4.28 -31.75 3.38
CA GLY A 106 -4.69 -30.44 2.89
C GLY A 106 -6.10 -30.36 2.32
N ALA A 107 -6.97 -31.36 2.51
CA ALA A 107 -8.35 -31.37 1.96
C ALA A 107 -9.19 -30.13 2.33
N PHE A 108 -8.97 -29.56 3.52
CA PHE A 108 -9.66 -28.35 3.99
C PHE A 108 -9.35 -27.10 3.14
N LEU A 109 -8.20 -27.05 2.47
CA LEU A 109 -7.85 -25.95 1.56
C LEU A 109 -8.74 -25.94 0.31
N ARG A 110 -9.37 -27.08 -0.03
CA ARG A 110 -10.25 -27.27 -1.19
C ARG A 110 -11.72 -27.53 -0.82
N ARG A 111 -12.08 -27.42 0.47
CA ARG A 111 -13.40 -27.82 1.01
C ARG A 111 -13.77 -29.28 0.72
N GLU A 112 -12.78 -30.15 0.65
CA GLU A 112 -12.97 -31.58 0.42
C GLU A 112 -13.06 -32.38 1.74
N GLY A 113 -12.79 -31.72 2.87
CA GLY A 113 -12.90 -32.30 4.21
C GLY A 113 -12.47 -31.31 5.30
N ASP A 114 -12.79 -31.62 6.55
CA ASP A 114 -12.43 -30.77 7.69
C ASP A 114 -11.03 -31.10 8.22
N LEU A 115 -10.27 -30.08 8.64
CA LEU A 115 -9.08 -30.27 9.48
C LEU A 115 -9.50 -30.28 10.95
N VAL A 116 -9.31 -31.42 11.63
CA VAL A 116 -9.70 -31.58 13.04
C VAL A 116 -8.46 -31.58 13.94
N ILE A 117 -8.35 -30.57 14.77
CA ILE A 117 -7.34 -30.44 15.82
C ILE A 117 -7.95 -30.95 17.13
N ARG A 118 -7.42 -32.05 17.67
CA ARG A 118 -7.92 -32.65 18.93
C ARG A 118 -7.70 -31.70 20.10
N ALA A 119 -8.53 -31.80 21.14
CA ALA A 119 -8.32 -31.09 22.39
C ALA A 119 -6.90 -31.32 22.95
N ARG A 120 -6.34 -30.30 23.63
CA ARG A 120 -5.02 -30.31 24.28
C ARG A 120 -3.86 -30.60 23.32
N THR A 121 -3.97 -30.07 22.11
CA THR A 121 -2.97 -30.24 21.04
C THR A 121 -2.33 -28.91 20.70
N LYS A 122 -1.01 -28.95 20.45
CA LYS A 122 -0.26 -27.91 19.75
C LYS A 122 0.04 -28.39 18.34
N ALA A 123 -0.40 -27.64 17.35
CA ALA A 123 -0.22 -27.97 15.95
C ALA A 123 0.30 -26.76 15.17
N THR A 124 1.23 -27.00 14.25
CA THR A 124 1.74 -25.98 13.33
C THR A 124 1.56 -26.46 11.90
N LEU A 125 1.10 -25.59 11.01
CA LEU A 125 0.99 -25.84 9.57
C LEU A 125 1.57 -24.66 8.79
N LEU A 126 2.45 -24.93 7.83
CA LEU A 126 2.92 -23.94 6.86
C LEU A 126 2.17 -24.12 5.54
N LEU A 127 1.47 -23.09 5.11
CA LEU A 127 0.71 -23.03 3.86
C LEU A 127 1.49 -22.22 2.82
N ASP A 128 1.39 -22.63 1.55
CA ASP A 128 1.99 -21.92 0.41
C ASP A 128 0.90 -21.54 -0.59
N GLN A 129 0.84 -20.26 -0.93
CA GLN A 129 -0.03 -19.69 -1.96
C GLN A 129 0.56 -19.87 -3.38
N ALA A 130 1.76 -20.45 -3.48
CA ALA A 130 2.61 -20.61 -4.66
C ALA A 130 3.17 -19.30 -5.24
N HIS A 131 2.44 -18.20 -5.10
CA HIS A 131 2.83 -16.86 -5.53
C HIS A 131 2.50 -15.82 -4.46
N LEU A 132 3.10 -14.63 -4.59
CA LEU A 132 2.77 -13.49 -3.73
C LEU A 132 1.36 -12.99 -4.08
N THR A 133 0.56 -12.68 -3.07
CA THR A 133 -0.82 -12.18 -3.22
C THR A 133 -1.16 -11.15 -2.14
N ASN A 134 -2.19 -10.34 -2.41
CA ASN A 134 -2.88 -9.49 -1.43
C ASN A 134 -4.26 -10.10 -1.21
N ALA A 135 -4.60 -10.51 0.01
CA ALA A 135 -5.92 -11.06 0.26
C ALA A 135 -6.43 -10.83 1.69
N TYR A 136 -7.73 -10.60 1.81
CA TYR A 136 -8.44 -10.76 3.08
C TYR A 136 -8.50 -12.25 3.42
N THR A 137 -8.13 -12.63 4.64
CA THR A 137 -8.19 -14.03 5.04
C THR A 137 -9.53 -14.37 5.64
N VAL A 138 -10.08 -15.50 5.22
CA VAL A 138 -11.35 -16.02 5.69
C VAL A 138 -11.14 -17.39 6.29
N VAL A 139 -11.51 -17.56 7.56
CA VAL A 139 -11.41 -18.82 8.29
C VAL A 139 -12.80 -19.24 8.76
N GLN A 140 -13.25 -20.42 8.35
CA GLN A 140 -14.48 -21.02 8.84
C GLN A 140 -14.14 -22.15 9.82
N LEU A 141 -14.65 -22.05 11.04
CA LEU A 141 -14.31 -22.97 12.12
C LEU A 141 -15.49 -23.34 13.03
N SER A 142 -15.38 -24.48 13.70
CA SER A 142 -16.32 -24.94 14.73
C SER A 142 -15.58 -25.49 15.95
N GLY A 143 -16.19 -25.33 17.13
CA GLY A 143 -15.61 -25.76 18.39
C GLY A 143 -14.38 -24.94 18.80
N GLY A 144 -13.48 -25.57 19.54
CA GLY A 144 -12.23 -24.93 19.97
C GLY A 144 -12.36 -23.86 21.06
N ALA A 145 -13.40 -23.87 21.90
CA ALA A 145 -13.50 -22.97 23.05
C ALA A 145 -12.19 -22.94 23.86
N GLY A 146 -11.68 -21.73 24.09
CA GLY A 146 -10.42 -21.50 24.81
C GLY A 146 -9.16 -21.81 24.00
N SER A 147 -9.28 -22.08 22.71
CA SER A 147 -8.13 -22.26 21.80
C SER A 147 -7.60 -20.92 21.30
N GLN A 148 -6.38 -20.93 20.78
CA GLN A 148 -5.80 -19.82 20.04
C GLN A 148 -5.31 -20.33 18.67
N VAL A 149 -5.68 -19.63 17.61
CA VAL A 149 -5.15 -19.82 16.25
C VAL A 149 -4.38 -18.56 15.89
N THR A 150 -3.06 -18.68 15.70
CA THR A 150 -2.20 -17.57 15.24
C THR A 150 -1.83 -17.81 13.79
N MET A 151 -2.09 -16.82 12.92
CA MET A 151 -1.70 -16.84 11.51
C MET A 151 -0.53 -15.88 11.31
N THR A 152 0.64 -16.37 10.94
CA THR A 152 1.80 -15.52 10.59
C THR A 152 1.94 -15.44 9.08
N PHE A 153 1.98 -14.23 8.53
CA PHE A 153 2.04 -13.94 7.10
C PHE A 153 3.46 -13.55 6.69
N ALA A 154 3.96 -14.06 5.56
CA ALA A 154 5.26 -13.68 5.03
C ALA A 154 5.35 -13.81 3.50
N GLU A 155 6.14 -12.93 2.87
CA GLU A 155 6.50 -13.05 1.46
C GLU A 155 7.46 -14.22 1.18
N ALA A 156 8.29 -14.55 2.18
CA ALA A 156 9.34 -15.55 2.12
C ALA A 156 9.71 -16.00 3.54
N LEU A 157 10.25 -17.22 3.64
CA LEU A 157 10.86 -17.71 4.89
C LEU A 157 12.30 -17.21 5.02
N LEU A 158 12.83 -17.25 6.25
CA LEU A 158 14.17 -16.80 6.60
C LEU A 158 15.03 -17.97 7.07
N ASP A 159 16.28 -18.04 6.62
CA ASP A 159 17.28 -18.94 7.19
C ASP A 159 17.78 -18.46 8.56
N ALA A 160 18.75 -19.18 9.13
CA ALA A 160 19.31 -18.89 10.45
C ALA A 160 20.01 -17.51 10.51
N GLU A 161 20.50 -17.02 9.37
CA GLU A 161 21.16 -15.72 9.21
C GLU A 161 20.15 -14.59 8.91
N GLY A 162 18.86 -14.91 8.81
CA GLY A 162 17.80 -13.94 8.53
C GLY A 162 17.68 -13.55 7.06
N GLN A 163 18.21 -14.35 6.13
CA GLN A 163 18.14 -14.12 4.69
C GLN A 163 16.95 -14.85 4.06
N LYS A 164 16.31 -14.21 3.07
CA LYS A 164 15.18 -14.80 2.33
C LYS A 164 15.65 -15.92 1.37
N GLY A 165 16.75 -15.69 0.65
CA GLY A 165 17.31 -16.61 -0.34
C GLY A 165 16.31 -17.03 -1.43
N ASN A 166 16.44 -18.27 -1.93
CA ASN A 166 15.45 -18.85 -2.84
C ASN A 166 14.11 -19.03 -2.12
N ARG A 167 13.08 -18.30 -2.56
CA ARG A 167 11.76 -18.28 -1.93
C ARG A 167 11.00 -19.61 -2.06
N ASN A 168 11.44 -20.54 -2.90
CA ASN A 168 10.83 -21.87 -3.03
C ASN A 168 11.33 -22.88 -1.98
N GLU A 169 12.51 -22.65 -1.42
CA GLU A 169 13.16 -23.52 -0.43
C GLU A 169 12.65 -23.19 0.97
N ILE A 170 12.21 -24.23 1.70
CA ILE A 170 11.66 -24.10 3.05
C ILE A 170 12.47 -24.84 4.12
N GLU A 171 13.35 -25.75 3.70
CA GLU A 171 14.15 -26.58 4.62
C GLU A 171 15.15 -25.70 5.37
N GLY A 172 15.28 -25.92 6.68
CA GLY A 172 16.11 -25.06 7.54
C GLY A 172 15.63 -23.62 7.71
N LYS A 173 14.46 -23.23 7.14
CA LYS A 173 13.92 -21.86 7.23
C LYS A 173 12.72 -21.75 8.17
N SER A 174 12.60 -20.59 8.80
CA SER A 174 11.54 -20.22 9.74
C SER A 174 10.70 -19.06 9.19
N ILE A 175 9.44 -18.98 9.63
CA ILE A 175 8.57 -17.86 9.28
C ILE A 175 8.74 -16.72 10.28
N ARG A 176 8.67 -15.49 9.78
CA ARG A 176 8.65 -14.28 10.59
C ARG A 176 7.88 -13.21 9.83
N GLY A 177 6.90 -12.57 10.47
CA GLY A 177 6.08 -11.55 9.82
C GLY A 177 4.88 -11.09 10.65
N ILE A 178 3.95 -10.42 9.97
CA ILE A 178 2.70 -9.89 10.55
C ILE A 178 1.85 -11.04 11.05
N ARG A 179 1.13 -10.86 12.17
CA ARG A 179 0.30 -11.93 12.73
C ARG A 179 -1.12 -11.49 13.01
N ASP A 180 -2.04 -12.40 12.72
CA ASP A 180 -3.42 -12.32 13.18
C ASP A 180 -3.71 -13.44 14.18
N VAL A 181 -4.63 -13.21 15.11
CA VAL A 181 -4.98 -14.13 16.19
C VAL A 181 -6.48 -14.29 16.29
N ILE A 182 -6.96 -15.53 16.22
CA ILE A 182 -8.36 -15.89 16.40
C ILE A 182 -8.50 -16.70 17.68
N ARG A 183 -9.44 -16.31 18.55
CA ARG A 183 -9.83 -17.06 19.76
C ARG A 183 -11.28 -17.56 19.62
N PRO A 184 -11.48 -18.83 19.25
CA PRO A 184 -12.81 -19.39 19.08
C PRO A 184 -13.64 -19.42 20.36
N ASP A 185 -14.95 -19.19 20.23
CA ASP A 185 -15.92 -19.28 21.32
C ASP A 185 -16.43 -20.71 21.60
N GLY A 186 -16.13 -21.65 20.71
CA GLY A 186 -16.66 -23.01 20.78
C GLY A 186 -17.93 -23.26 19.98
N GLY A 187 -18.47 -22.23 19.31
CA GLY A 187 -19.67 -22.32 18.48
C GLY A 187 -19.45 -23.10 17.19
N GLU A 188 -20.53 -23.36 16.47
CA GLU A 188 -20.51 -24.02 15.16
C GLU A 188 -20.50 -22.98 14.03
N ASN A 189 -19.79 -23.28 12.95
CA ASN A 189 -19.73 -22.52 11.71
C ASN A 189 -19.43 -21.03 11.88
N ARG A 190 -18.52 -20.68 12.80
CA ARG A 190 -18.01 -19.32 12.96
C ARG A 190 -17.16 -18.96 11.75
N GLN A 191 -17.36 -17.76 11.22
CA GLN A 191 -16.56 -17.23 10.13
C GLN A 191 -15.83 -15.98 10.60
N TYR A 192 -14.50 -16.02 10.48
CA TYR A 192 -13.63 -14.89 10.77
C TYR A 192 -13.12 -14.32 9.45
N HIS A 193 -13.18 -13.00 9.32
CA HIS A 193 -12.70 -12.24 8.17
C HIS A 193 -11.72 -11.20 8.67
N SER A 194 -10.60 -11.03 7.98
CA SER A 194 -9.67 -9.97 8.35
C SER A 194 -10.22 -8.59 8.00
N LEU A 195 -9.99 -7.59 8.85
CA LEU A 195 -10.42 -6.21 8.61
C LEU A 195 -9.55 -5.52 7.53
N TRP A 196 -8.33 -6.00 7.36
CA TRP A 196 -7.42 -5.56 6.32
C TRP A 196 -6.85 -6.76 5.57
N PHE A 197 -6.50 -6.57 4.30
CA PHE A 197 -5.82 -7.62 3.56
C PHE A 197 -4.40 -7.84 4.11
N ARG A 198 -3.85 -9.00 3.82
CA ARG A 198 -2.45 -9.35 4.07
C ARG A 198 -1.76 -9.61 2.75
N THR A 199 -0.52 -9.18 2.67
CA THR A 199 0.36 -9.52 1.57
C THR A 199 1.16 -10.75 1.98
N TYR A 200 1.10 -11.84 1.21
CA TYR A 200 1.80 -13.07 1.57
C TYR A 200 2.02 -13.98 0.38
N ARG A 201 3.03 -14.85 0.51
CA ARG A 201 3.08 -16.14 -0.18
C ARG A 201 2.87 -17.28 0.83
N TYR A 202 3.49 -17.16 2.00
CA TYR A 202 3.44 -18.15 3.05
C TYR A 202 2.57 -17.69 4.21
N VAL A 203 1.78 -18.61 4.75
CA VAL A 203 1.02 -18.43 5.98
C VAL A 203 1.29 -19.59 6.91
N GLN A 204 1.78 -19.33 8.13
CA GLN A 204 1.90 -20.34 9.16
C GLN A 204 0.74 -20.24 10.15
N LEU A 205 0.04 -21.35 10.35
CA LEU A 205 -0.91 -21.53 11.44
C LEU A 205 -0.19 -22.13 12.63
N ASP A 206 -0.24 -21.47 13.78
CA ASP A 206 0.13 -22.01 15.08
C ASP A 206 -1.13 -22.12 15.94
N ILE A 207 -1.53 -23.35 16.27
CA ILE A 207 -2.81 -23.68 16.90
C ILE A 207 -2.54 -24.34 18.24
N GLU A 208 -3.10 -23.77 19.31
CA GLU A 208 -3.13 -24.36 20.65
C GLU A 208 -4.57 -24.54 21.10
N THR A 209 -5.00 -25.80 21.26
CA THR A 209 -6.37 -26.14 21.68
C THR A 209 -6.43 -26.42 23.18
N ALA A 210 -7.53 -25.98 23.81
CA ALA A 210 -7.83 -26.27 25.20
C ALA A 210 -8.60 -27.60 25.34
N ASN A 211 -9.69 -27.63 26.11
CA ASN A 211 -10.43 -28.86 26.38
C ASN A 211 -11.41 -29.27 25.27
N GLN A 212 -11.63 -28.42 24.27
CA GLN A 212 -12.49 -28.71 23.11
C GLN A 212 -11.65 -28.86 21.85
N SER A 213 -11.98 -29.84 21.01
CA SER A 213 -11.39 -29.93 19.66
C SER A 213 -11.80 -28.73 18.82
N LEU A 214 -10.88 -28.26 17.98
CA LEU A 214 -11.14 -27.24 16.97
C LEU A 214 -11.25 -27.91 15.61
N ARG A 215 -12.22 -27.47 14.81
CA ARG A 215 -12.40 -27.93 13.44
C ARG A 215 -12.30 -26.73 12.50
N ILE A 216 -11.44 -26.82 11.50
CA ILE A 216 -11.35 -25.85 10.41
C ILE A 216 -12.04 -26.46 9.18
N HIS A 217 -13.12 -25.83 8.75
CA HIS A 217 -13.91 -26.25 7.59
C HIS A 217 -13.35 -25.70 6.29
N ASP A 218 -12.84 -24.47 6.33
CA ASP A 218 -12.30 -23.79 5.17
C ASP A 218 -11.32 -22.69 5.59
N LEU A 219 -10.31 -22.49 4.76
CA LEU A 219 -9.34 -21.42 4.87
C LEU A 219 -8.98 -20.94 3.46
N HIS A 220 -9.31 -19.70 3.15
CA HIS A 220 -9.08 -19.10 1.84
C HIS A 220 -8.78 -17.61 1.94
N GLY A 221 -8.30 -17.05 0.83
CA GLY A 221 -8.15 -15.61 0.66
C GLY A 221 -9.25 -15.06 -0.24
N ILE A 222 -9.64 -13.81 -0.02
CA ILE A 222 -10.31 -12.98 -1.02
C ILE A 222 -9.27 -12.00 -1.53
N PHE A 223 -8.74 -12.29 -2.73
CA PHE A 223 -7.79 -11.41 -3.40
C PHE A 223 -8.38 -10.01 -3.54
N THR A 224 -7.58 -8.97 -3.32
CA THR A 224 -7.99 -7.58 -3.56
C THR A 224 -6.89 -6.77 -4.25
N GLY A 225 -7.30 -5.84 -5.10
CA GLY A 225 -6.43 -5.01 -5.92
C GLY A 225 -7.22 -3.92 -6.64
N TYR A 226 -6.52 -2.93 -7.17
CA TYR A 226 -7.10 -2.05 -8.18
C TYR A 226 -7.48 -2.90 -9.40
N PRO A 227 -8.70 -2.76 -9.96
CA PRO A 227 -9.22 -3.66 -10.99
C PRO A 227 -8.63 -3.38 -12.38
N PHE A 228 -7.30 -3.43 -12.51
CA PHE A 228 -6.62 -3.24 -13.80
C PHE A 228 -6.84 -4.45 -14.71
N GLU A 229 -7.16 -4.17 -15.97
CA GLU A 229 -7.15 -5.16 -17.05
C GLU A 229 -5.87 -5.06 -17.87
N LEU A 230 -5.20 -6.19 -18.10
CA LEU A 230 -4.02 -6.24 -18.97
C LEU A 230 -4.44 -6.12 -20.44
N LYS A 231 -4.10 -5.00 -21.08
CA LYS A 231 -4.36 -4.73 -22.51
C LYS A 231 -3.14 -4.95 -23.38
N ALA A 232 -1.94 -4.76 -22.83
CA ALA A 232 -0.69 -4.96 -23.56
C ALA A 232 -0.42 -6.45 -23.85
N LYS A 233 0.33 -6.68 -24.93
CA LYS A 233 0.86 -8.00 -25.30
C LYS A 233 2.36 -7.90 -25.53
N PHE A 234 3.08 -8.90 -25.06
CA PHE A 234 4.51 -9.02 -25.23
C PHE A 234 4.86 -10.43 -25.73
N SER A 235 5.82 -10.52 -26.64
CA SER A 235 6.33 -11.79 -27.15
C SER A 235 7.83 -11.70 -27.40
N SER A 236 8.56 -12.73 -26.99
CA SER A 236 9.99 -12.86 -27.20
C SER A 236 10.33 -14.32 -27.53
N ASN A 237 11.44 -14.54 -28.23
CA ASN A 237 12.00 -15.87 -28.45
C ASN A 237 12.89 -16.36 -27.27
N LEU A 238 12.99 -15.57 -26.20
CA LEU A 238 13.64 -15.95 -24.96
C LEU A 238 12.58 -16.33 -23.93
N ASP A 239 12.46 -17.62 -23.61
CA ASP A 239 11.36 -18.14 -22.77
C ASP A 239 11.31 -17.51 -21.37
N TRP A 240 12.47 -17.20 -20.78
CA TRP A 240 12.56 -16.60 -19.43
C TRP A 240 11.92 -15.20 -19.34
N LEU A 241 11.76 -14.48 -20.46
CA LEU A 241 11.10 -13.18 -20.45
C LEU A 241 9.58 -13.29 -20.23
N LYS A 242 8.99 -14.47 -20.48
CA LYS A 242 7.59 -14.72 -20.13
C LYS A 242 7.40 -14.67 -18.61
N ASP A 243 8.30 -15.29 -17.86
CA ASP A 243 8.24 -15.30 -16.40
C ASP A 243 8.44 -13.89 -15.83
N VAL A 244 9.37 -13.11 -16.40
CA VAL A 244 9.58 -11.70 -16.03
C VAL A 244 8.32 -10.87 -16.27
N TRP A 245 7.68 -11.01 -17.44
CA TRP A 245 6.43 -10.33 -17.75
C TRP A 245 5.32 -10.66 -16.74
N GLU A 246 5.16 -11.94 -16.38
CA GLU A 246 4.16 -12.37 -15.39
C GLU A 246 4.48 -11.87 -13.97
N ILE A 247 5.76 -11.82 -13.59
CA ILE A 247 6.20 -11.27 -12.30
C ILE A 247 5.92 -9.76 -12.24
N ASP A 248 6.35 -9.02 -13.26
CA ASP A 248 6.22 -7.57 -13.31
C ASP A 248 4.75 -7.14 -13.28
N TRP A 249 3.89 -7.81 -14.07
CA TRP A 249 2.46 -7.52 -14.04
C TRP A 249 1.82 -7.86 -12.70
N ARG A 250 2.20 -8.99 -12.09
CA ARG A 250 1.70 -9.37 -10.76
C ARG A 250 2.10 -8.33 -9.72
N VAL A 251 3.38 -7.92 -9.69
CA VAL A 251 3.87 -6.91 -8.75
C VAL A 251 3.15 -5.58 -8.95
N ALA A 252 2.97 -5.14 -10.21
CA ALA A 252 2.23 -3.91 -10.51
C ALA A 252 0.79 -3.95 -9.96
N ARG A 253 0.08 -5.09 -10.08
CA ARG A 253 -1.26 -5.26 -9.52
C ARG A 253 -1.26 -5.29 -7.98
N LEU A 254 -0.28 -5.94 -7.37
CA LEU A 254 -0.20 -5.99 -5.89
C LEU A 254 0.14 -4.63 -5.28
N CYS A 255 0.91 -3.80 -5.99
CA CYS A 255 1.21 -2.43 -5.56
C CYS A 255 0.11 -1.43 -5.92
N ALA A 256 -0.96 -1.82 -6.61
CA ALA A 256 -2.07 -0.94 -6.95
C ALA A 256 -3.34 -1.32 -6.19
N TRP A 257 -3.83 -0.41 -5.35
CA TRP A 257 -5.07 -0.58 -4.60
C TRP A 257 -5.84 0.75 -4.58
N GLU A 258 -6.16 1.33 -3.42
CA GLU A 258 -6.71 2.69 -3.36
C GLU A 258 -5.69 3.76 -3.75
N THR A 259 -4.40 3.45 -3.66
CA THR A 259 -3.27 4.25 -4.13
C THR A 259 -2.21 3.31 -4.76
N TYR A 260 -1.13 3.88 -5.28
CA TYR A 260 0.07 3.10 -5.60
C TYR A 260 0.91 2.95 -4.33
N PHE A 261 1.19 1.73 -3.92
CA PHE A 261 2.08 1.40 -2.81
C PHE A 261 3.51 1.23 -3.31
N ASP A 262 4.49 1.72 -2.57
CA ASP A 262 5.89 1.35 -2.73
C ASP A 262 6.09 -0.16 -2.53
N THR A 263 5.45 -0.71 -1.49
CA THR A 263 5.38 -2.15 -1.24
C THR A 263 4.05 -2.52 -0.59
N PRO A 264 3.41 -3.63 -1.00
CA PRO A 264 2.14 -4.04 -0.42
C PRO A 264 2.30 -4.68 0.97
N TYR A 265 3.52 -5.06 1.37
CA TYR A 265 3.74 -5.75 2.65
C TYR A 265 4.10 -4.81 3.80
N TYR A 266 5.08 -3.92 3.61
CA TYR A 266 5.70 -3.20 4.74
C TYR A 266 5.07 -1.83 4.99
N GLU A 267 4.91 -1.03 3.94
CA GLU A 267 4.68 0.40 4.05
C GLU A 267 3.29 0.78 3.56
N GLN A 268 2.86 0.26 2.41
CA GLN A 268 1.60 0.68 1.76
C GLN A 268 1.54 2.21 1.57
N LEU A 269 2.69 2.84 1.26
CA LEU A 269 2.81 4.29 1.14
C LEU A 269 2.95 4.70 -0.33
N GLN A 270 2.26 5.78 -0.69
CA GLN A 270 2.29 6.34 -2.05
C GLN A 270 3.44 7.35 -2.20
N TYR A 271 4.67 6.86 -2.37
CA TYR A 271 5.82 7.71 -2.66
C TYR A 271 5.85 8.14 -4.13
N ILE A 272 6.17 9.41 -4.41
CA ILE A 272 6.18 9.95 -5.78
C ILE A 272 7.20 9.22 -6.68
N GLY A 273 8.38 8.89 -6.14
CA GLY A 273 9.43 8.18 -6.87
C GLY A 273 8.95 6.86 -7.47
N ASP A 274 8.41 6.00 -6.62
CA ASP A 274 7.84 4.69 -6.98
C ASP A 274 6.61 4.85 -7.89
N THR A 275 5.75 5.81 -7.56
CA THR A 275 4.49 6.01 -8.25
C THR A 275 4.68 6.45 -9.70
N ARG A 276 5.73 7.22 -10.03
CA ARG A 276 6.01 7.55 -11.44
C ARG A 276 6.24 6.31 -12.28
N ILE A 277 7.06 5.38 -11.79
CA ILE A 277 7.39 4.14 -12.50
C ILE A 277 6.14 3.27 -12.63
N GLN A 278 5.41 3.06 -11.53
CA GLN A 278 4.15 2.30 -11.55
C GLN A 278 3.08 2.94 -12.45
N GLY A 279 3.02 4.26 -12.47
CA GLY A 279 2.11 5.02 -13.33
C GLY A 279 2.44 4.83 -14.81
N LEU A 280 3.73 4.88 -15.20
CA LEU A 280 4.14 4.57 -16.56
C LEU A 280 3.82 3.12 -16.93
N VAL A 281 4.14 2.15 -16.07
CA VAL A 281 3.76 0.74 -16.27
C VAL A 281 2.26 0.61 -16.53
N THR A 282 1.44 1.28 -15.73
CA THR A 282 -0.02 1.33 -15.92
C THR A 282 -0.41 1.89 -17.28
N LEU A 283 0.12 3.06 -17.66
CA LEU A 283 -0.22 3.73 -18.93
C LEU A 283 0.15 2.91 -20.17
N TYR A 284 1.17 2.04 -20.09
CA TYR A 284 1.58 1.12 -21.15
C TYR A 284 0.83 -0.22 -21.13
N MET A 285 0.46 -0.72 -19.95
CA MET A 285 -0.10 -2.07 -19.79
C MET A 285 -1.63 -2.11 -19.79
N SER A 286 -2.29 -1.03 -19.38
CA SER A 286 -3.74 -0.91 -19.30
C SER A 286 -4.25 0.33 -20.07
N ASP A 287 -5.56 0.36 -20.33
CA ASP A 287 -6.27 1.54 -20.83
C ASP A 287 -6.90 2.38 -19.71
N ASP A 288 -6.63 2.05 -18.45
CA ASP A 288 -7.16 2.74 -17.26
C ASP A 288 -6.13 3.70 -16.66
N ASP A 289 -6.41 4.99 -16.71
CA ASP A 289 -5.55 6.05 -16.21
C ASP A 289 -6.02 6.67 -14.89
N ARG A 290 -7.15 6.21 -14.34
CA ARG A 290 -7.81 6.89 -13.21
C ARG A 290 -6.95 6.90 -11.96
N LEU A 291 -6.21 5.81 -11.69
CA LEU A 291 -5.30 5.75 -10.54
C LEU A 291 -4.07 6.67 -10.73
N VAL A 292 -3.56 6.78 -11.97
CA VAL A 292 -2.47 7.72 -12.30
C VAL A 292 -2.91 9.17 -12.10
N ARG A 293 -4.07 9.52 -12.66
CA ARG A 293 -4.70 10.84 -12.51
C ARG A 293 -4.99 11.16 -11.04
N GLN A 294 -5.44 10.18 -10.26
CA GLN A 294 -5.65 10.33 -8.83
C GLN A 294 -4.32 10.61 -8.10
N ALA A 295 -3.27 9.83 -8.36
CA ALA A 295 -1.97 10.01 -7.74
C ALA A 295 -1.36 11.39 -8.01
N ILE A 296 -1.40 11.86 -9.25
CA ILE A 296 -0.94 13.22 -9.60
C ILE A 296 -1.70 14.29 -8.81
N SER A 297 -3.01 14.10 -8.62
CA SER A 297 -3.87 15.01 -7.84
C SER A 297 -3.53 14.97 -6.35
N HIS A 298 -3.33 13.77 -5.80
CA HIS A 298 -2.90 13.54 -4.42
C HIS A 298 -1.60 14.29 -4.10
N PHE A 299 -0.61 14.19 -5.00
CA PHE A 299 0.64 14.90 -4.82
C PHE A 299 0.50 16.42 -4.93
N ASP A 300 -0.34 16.93 -5.84
CA ASP A 300 -0.67 18.37 -5.88
C ASP A 300 -1.34 18.85 -4.58
N TRP A 301 -2.27 18.08 -4.01
CA TRP A 301 -2.94 18.40 -2.74
C TRP A 301 -1.97 18.40 -1.54
N SER A 302 -0.88 17.64 -1.63
CA SER A 302 0.13 17.53 -0.59
C SER A 302 1.11 18.71 -0.53
N ARG A 303 0.99 19.70 -1.43
CA ARG A 303 1.92 20.83 -1.50
C ARG A 303 1.92 21.62 -0.19
N MET A 304 3.11 21.81 0.36
CA MET A 304 3.31 22.70 1.50
C MET A 304 3.31 24.18 1.04
N PRO A 305 3.09 25.15 1.95
CA PRO A 305 3.07 26.57 1.60
C PRO A 305 4.33 27.09 0.91
N GLU A 306 5.49 26.45 1.11
CA GLU A 306 6.73 26.83 0.43
C GLU A 306 6.74 26.51 -1.08
N GLY A 307 5.93 25.54 -1.52
CA GLY A 307 5.72 25.20 -2.94
C GLY A 307 5.99 23.74 -3.33
N ILE A 308 6.74 22.98 -2.52
CA ILE A 308 7.06 21.57 -2.80
C ILE A 308 5.96 20.61 -2.32
N THR A 309 5.86 19.46 -2.97
CA THR A 309 4.96 18.36 -2.58
C THR A 309 5.52 17.61 -1.36
N ALA A 310 4.65 16.92 -0.62
CA ALA A 310 5.12 15.85 0.26
C ALA A 310 5.79 14.74 -0.58
N SER A 311 6.73 14.00 0.02
CA SER A 311 7.37 12.83 -0.61
C SER A 311 6.39 11.67 -0.83
N ARG A 312 5.41 11.56 0.08
CA ARG A 312 4.34 10.55 0.07
C ARG A 312 3.03 11.18 0.52
N TYR A 313 1.94 10.83 -0.15
CA TYR A 313 0.61 11.32 0.19
C TYR A 313 -0.46 10.38 -0.38
N PRO A 314 -1.57 10.11 0.34
CA PRO A 314 -1.92 10.61 1.68
C PRO A 314 -1.04 10.01 2.80
N SER A 315 -0.79 10.78 3.86
CA SER A 315 -0.02 10.35 5.04
C SER A 315 -0.32 11.27 6.22
N ASP A 316 -0.51 10.71 7.41
CA ASP A 316 -0.65 11.50 8.66
C ASP A 316 0.70 12.06 9.13
N LEU A 317 1.81 11.44 8.72
CA LEU A 317 3.16 11.94 8.96
C LEU A 317 3.65 12.76 7.75
N PRO A 318 3.80 14.09 7.87
CA PRO A 318 4.37 14.90 6.80
C PRO A 318 5.86 14.58 6.62
N GLN A 319 6.27 14.28 5.39
CA GLN A 319 7.66 14.01 5.03
C GLN A 319 7.95 14.63 3.66
N TYR A 320 9.10 15.29 3.51
CA TYR A 320 9.46 16.03 2.29
C TYR A 320 10.80 15.55 1.73
N ILE A 321 10.78 15.21 0.45
CA ILE A 321 11.95 14.89 -0.37
C ILE A 321 11.87 15.84 -1.58
N PRO A 322 12.59 16.98 -1.59
CA PRO A 322 12.39 18.02 -2.61
C PRO A 322 12.54 17.51 -4.04
N THR A 323 13.50 16.61 -4.27
CA THR A 323 13.76 15.95 -5.55
C THR A 323 12.55 15.16 -6.06
N PHE A 324 11.68 14.66 -5.19
CA PHE A 324 10.45 13.99 -5.59
C PHE A 324 9.41 14.96 -6.17
N SER A 325 9.41 16.24 -5.78
CA SER A 325 8.55 17.24 -6.43
C SER A 325 8.93 17.47 -7.90
N LEU A 326 10.20 17.29 -8.26
CA LEU A 326 10.65 17.33 -9.66
C LEU A 326 10.16 16.09 -10.44
N ILE A 327 10.12 14.93 -9.79
CA ILE A 327 9.52 13.70 -10.35
C ILE A 327 8.03 13.91 -10.60
N TRP A 328 7.31 14.59 -9.70
CA TRP A 328 5.90 14.91 -9.91
C TRP A 328 5.65 15.78 -11.15
N ILE A 329 6.51 16.78 -11.42
CA ILE A 329 6.44 17.55 -12.68
C ILE A 329 6.55 16.62 -13.89
N ALA A 330 7.50 15.67 -13.84
CA ALA A 330 7.65 14.69 -14.90
C ALA A 330 6.43 13.76 -15.02
N MET A 331 5.79 13.37 -13.92
CA MET A 331 4.55 12.59 -13.95
C MET A 331 3.41 13.32 -14.66
N VAL A 332 3.24 14.63 -14.42
CA VAL A 332 2.22 15.44 -15.10
C VAL A 332 2.47 15.46 -16.61
N HIS A 333 3.75 15.61 -17.00
CA HIS A 333 4.15 15.54 -18.40
C HIS A 333 3.94 14.16 -19.01
N ASP A 334 4.34 13.09 -18.31
CA ASP A 334 4.14 11.71 -18.75
C ASP A 334 2.64 11.46 -18.99
N TYR A 335 1.76 11.91 -18.09
CA TYR A 335 0.31 11.79 -18.28
C TYR A 335 -0.20 12.54 -19.51
N TRP A 336 0.23 13.80 -19.72
CA TRP A 336 -0.10 14.58 -20.92
C TRP A 336 0.30 13.87 -22.23
N MET A 337 1.48 13.24 -22.24
CA MET A 337 1.96 12.52 -23.43
C MET A 337 1.14 11.26 -23.75
N HIS A 338 0.44 10.68 -22.78
CA HIS A 338 -0.27 9.41 -22.93
C HIS A 338 -1.80 9.56 -22.94
N ARG A 339 -2.36 10.68 -22.48
CA ARG A 339 -3.80 10.85 -22.28
C ARG A 339 -4.29 12.23 -22.73
N ASP A 340 -5.43 12.22 -23.42
CA ASP A 340 -6.11 13.42 -23.93
C ASP A 340 -7.04 14.02 -22.86
N ASP A 341 -6.45 14.53 -21.78
CA ASP A 341 -7.16 15.23 -20.69
C ASP A 341 -6.49 16.59 -20.42
N GLU A 342 -6.51 17.43 -21.45
CA GLU A 342 -5.86 18.75 -21.44
C GLU A 342 -6.32 19.66 -20.30
N ALA A 343 -7.63 19.63 -19.98
CA ALA A 343 -8.19 20.46 -18.93
C ALA A 343 -7.61 20.10 -17.55
N TYR A 344 -7.46 18.80 -17.28
CA TYR A 344 -6.82 18.33 -16.06
C TYR A 344 -5.34 18.69 -16.02
N VAL A 345 -4.58 18.41 -17.08
CA VAL A 345 -3.14 18.73 -17.13
C VAL A 345 -2.91 20.23 -16.94
N ARG A 346 -3.70 21.08 -17.62
CA ARG A 346 -3.64 22.54 -17.47
C ARG A 346 -3.87 22.97 -16.02
N SER A 347 -4.71 22.27 -15.26
CA SER A 347 -4.98 22.58 -13.86
C SER A 347 -3.78 22.33 -12.92
N MET A 348 -2.79 21.54 -13.35
CA MET A 348 -1.58 21.24 -12.57
C MET A 348 -0.47 22.30 -12.75
N LEU A 349 -0.52 23.12 -13.81
CA LEU A 349 0.52 24.13 -14.12
C LEU A 349 0.85 25.08 -12.95
N PRO A 350 -0.12 25.59 -12.17
CA PRO A 350 0.19 26.42 -11.00
C PRO A 350 1.04 25.69 -9.96
N GLY A 351 0.82 24.39 -9.76
CA GLY A 351 1.62 23.57 -8.86
C GLY A 351 3.04 23.39 -9.39
N ILE A 352 3.21 23.13 -10.70
CA ILE A 352 4.51 23.02 -11.37
C ILE A 352 5.34 24.29 -11.16
N ARG A 353 4.74 25.45 -11.41
CA ARG A 353 5.38 26.76 -11.20
C ARG A 353 5.77 26.98 -9.75
N GLY A 354 4.94 26.52 -8.80
CA GLY A 354 5.23 26.59 -7.37
C GLY A 354 6.46 25.78 -6.97
N VAL A 355 6.59 24.56 -7.49
CA VAL A 355 7.76 23.69 -7.29
C VAL A 355 9.00 24.34 -7.90
N ILE A 356 8.95 24.77 -9.16
CA ILE A 356 10.10 25.40 -9.84
C ILE A 356 10.53 26.68 -9.10
N GLY A 357 9.58 27.54 -8.73
CA GLY A 357 9.86 28.76 -7.99
C GLY A 357 10.52 28.50 -6.62
N TRP A 358 10.28 27.35 -5.98
CA TRP A 358 10.97 26.96 -4.75
C TRP A 358 12.47 26.70 -4.96
N TYR A 359 12.83 26.08 -6.10
CA TYR A 359 14.21 25.84 -6.50
C TYR A 359 14.90 27.13 -6.95
N GLU A 360 14.21 27.97 -7.74
CA GLU A 360 14.77 29.25 -8.21
C GLU A 360 15.23 30.15 -7.05
N ARG A 361 14.46 30.22 -5.97
CA ARG A 361 14.83 31.01 -4.77
C ARG A 361 16.05 30.46 -4.02
N ARG A 362 16.54 29.28 -4.39
CA ARG A 362 17.67 28.58 -3.78
C ARG A 362 18.86 28.45 -4.72
N MET A 363 18.75 28.97 -5.93
CA MET A 363 19.90 29.09 -6.82
C MET A 363 20.78 30.24 -6.36
N ASP A 364 22.10 30.05 -6.39
CA ASP A 364 23.06 31.10 -6.04
C ASP A 364 23.65 31.77 -7.29
N ALA A 365 24.65 32.62 -7.09
CA ALA A 365 25.29 33.38 -8.17
C ALA A 365 25.97 32.51 -9.24
N THR A 366 26.20 31.22 -8.98
CA THR A 366 26.73 30.27 -9.97
C THR A 366 25.67 29.80 -10.96
N GLY A 367 24.38 30.03 -10.68
CA GLY A 367 23.28 29.45 -11.44
C GLY A 367 22.95 28.01 -11.02
N LEU A 368 23.62 27.44 -10.02
CA LEU A 368 23.30 26.12 -9.48
C LEU A 368 22.45 26.21 -8.23
N VAL A 369 21.68 25.15 -7.97
CA VAL A 369 20.93 24.99 -6.71
C VAL A 369 21.91 24.89 -5.55
N GLY A 370 21.77 25.79 -4.57
CA GLY A 370 22.49 25.78 -3.31
C GLY A 370 21.98 24.70 -2.34
N PRO A 371 22.31 24.80 -1.04
CA PRO A 371 21.86 23.85 -0.02
C PRO A 371 20.33 23.67 -0.02
N ILE A 372 19.85 22.44 -0.14
CA ILE A 372 18.41 22.14 -0.01
C ILE A 372 18.07 21.59 1.38
N PRO A 373 17.06 22.16 2.08
CA PRO A 373 16.57 21.60 3.33
C PRO A 373 15.81 20.29 3.11
N TRP A 374 15.40 19.63 4.19
CA TRP A 374 14.70 18.34 4.20
C TRP A 374 15.59 17.16 3.82
N TRP A 375 15.00 16.05 3.35
CA TRP A 375 15.76 14.87 2.94
C TRP A 375 16.03 14.92 1.44
N PRO A 376 17.27 15.21 0.98
CA PRO A 376 17.59 15.31 -0.44
C PRO A 376 17.89 13.93 -1.03
N PHE A 377 16.98 12.97 -0.81
CA PHE A 377 17.09 11.62 -1.32
C PHE A 377 17.03 11.62 -2.85
N VAL A 378 17.85 10.78 -3.50
CA VAL A 378 17.74 10.51 -4.94
C VAL A 378 17.72 9.02 -5.21
N ASP A 379 18.65 8.28 -4.62
CA ASP A 379 18.75 6.83 -4.83
C ASP A 379 19.54 6.18 -3.68
N TRP A 380 19.30 4.89 -3.42
CA TRP A 380 20.10 4.05 -2.52
C TRP A 380 21.38 3.56 -3.21
N ALA A 381 22.13 4.49 -3.81
CA ALA A 381 23.38 4.21 -4.51
C ALA A 381 24.57 4.05 -3.55
N ASP A 382 25.55 3.25 -3.97
CA ASP A 382 26.79 3.06 -3.22
C ASP A 382 27.50 4.38 -2.94
N GLY A 383 27.88 4.60 -1.69
CA GLY A 383 28.54 5.82 -1.22
C GLY A 383 27.60 7.00 -0.95
N TRP A 384 26.29 6.87 -1.17
CA TRP A 384 25.31 7.92 -0.88
C TRP A 384 24.69 7.69 0.48
N ASN A 385 25.22 8.37 1.50
CA ASN A 385 24.70 8.24 2.86
C ASN A 385 23.24 8.68 2.93
N MET A 386 22.35 7.79 3.40
CA MET A 386 20.90 8.01 3.42
C MET A 386 20.33 8.38 2.02
N GLY A 387 20.93 7.82 0.96
CA GLY A 387 20.56 8.06 -0.42
C GLY A 387 20.71 9.51 -0.91
N LYS A 388 21.55 10.30 -0.21
CA LYS A 388 21.83 11.70 -0.55
C LYS A 388 23.03 11.76 -1.49
N PRO A 389 22.90 12.34 -2.70
CA PRO A 389 24.04 12.53 -3.58
C PRO A 389 25.00 13.59 -3.03
N PRO A 390 26.28 13.57 -3.46
CA PRO A 390 27.23 14.63 -3.12
C PRO A 390 26.70 16.02 -3.47
N GLY A 391 26.97 17.00 -2.61
CA GLY A 391 26.53 18.39 -2.76
C GLY A 391 25.04 18.62 -2.49
N ALA A 392 24.25 17.61 -2.11
CA ALA A 392 22.81 17.84 -1.94
C ALA A 392 22.50 18.64 -0.66
N SER A 393 23.24 18.37 0.42
CA SER A 393 23.11 19.13 1.68
C SER A 393 23.93 20.43 1.69
N ASP A 394 25.02 20.47 0.92
CA ASP A 394 26.00 21.56 0.98
C ASP A 394 25.92 22.50 -0.24
N GLY A 395 25.08 22.16 -1.22
CA GLY A 395 24.88 22.88 -2.47
C GLY A 395 25.64 22.29 -3.67
N HIS A 396 25.19 22.66 -4.86
CA HIS A 396 25.81 22.32 -6.15
C HIS A 396 25.83 20.82 -6.47
N SER A 397 24.87 20.06 -5.94
CA SER A 397 24.73 18.65 -6.34
C SER A 397 24.45 18.53 -7.83
N ILE A 398 25.31 17.83 -8.56
CA ILE A 398 25.11 17.54 -9.98
C ILE A 398 23.78 16.81 -10.20
N MET A 399 23.45 15.83 -9.34
CA MET A 399 22.24 15.03 -9.48
C MET A 399 20.95 15.85 -9.29
N VAL A 400 20.93 16.74 -8.30
CA VAL A 400 19.77 17.61 -8.06
C VAL A 400 19.59 18.61 -9.21
N ASN A 401 20.68 19.19 -9.70
CA ASN A 401 20.64 20.14 -10.82
C ASN A 401 20.21 19.46 -12.12
N LEU A 402 20.70 18.26 -12.44
CA LEU A 402 20.26 17.49 -13.62
C LEU A 402 18.77 17.10 -13.54
N GLN A 403 18.28 16.73 -12.36
CA GLN A 403 16.84 16.50 -12.17
C GLN A 403 16.02 17.77 -12.36
N LEU A 404 16.53 18.93 -11.89
CA LEU A 404 15.86 20.21 -12.10
C LEU A 404 15.82 20.59 -13.59
N VAL A 405 16.94 20.44 -14.31
CA VAL A 405 17.01 20.65 -15.76
C VAL A 405 15.97 19.78 -16.49
N TYR A 406 15.91 18.49 -16.14
CA TYR A 406 14.92 17.58 -16.73
C TYR A 406 13.48 18.06 -16.47
N ALA A 407 13.16 18.44 -15.23
CA ALA A 407 11.83 18.94 -14.88
C ALA A 407 11.49 20.26 -15.57
N LEU A 408 12.46 21.17 -15.72
CA LEU A 408 12.29 22.45 -16.43
C LEU A 408 11.97 22.23 -17.91
N GLN A 409 12.66 21.29 -18.56
CA GLN A 409 12.38 20.94 -19.96
C GLN A 409 10.97 20.39 -20.15
N ARG A 410 10.53 19.49 -19.26
CA ARG A 410 9.16 18.95 -19.26
C ARG A 410 8.12 20.04 -18.97
N ALA A 411 8.38 20.91 -18.00
CA ALA A 411 7.51 22.04 -17.72
C ALA A 411 7.41 23.02 -18.90
N ALA A 412 8.52 23.29 -19.59
CA ALA A 412 8.52 24.17 -20.75
C ALA A 412 7.64 23.65 -21.89
N GLU A 413 7.70 22.34 -22.17
CA GLU A 413 6.85 21.70 -23.17
C GLU A 413 5.36 21.82 -22.83
N LEU A 414 5.00 21.63 -21.55
CA LEU A 414 3.63 21.82 -21.06
C LEU A 414 3.16 23.28 -21.22
N GLU A 415 3.98 24.24 -20.80
CA GLU A 415 3.65 25.67 -20.93
C GLU A 415 3.46 26.08 -22.40
N ASP A 416 4.36 25.64 -23.28
CA ASP A 416 4.28 25.91 -24.72
C ASP A 416 3.00 25.30 -25.33
N HIS A 417 2.65 24.05 -24.97
CA HIS A 417 1.42 23.37 -25.41
C HIS A 417 0.17 24.16 -25.03
N PHE A 418 0.10 24.66 -23.80
CA PHE A 418 -1.07 25.41 -23.32
C PHE A 418 -1.09 26.90 -23.70
N GLY A 419 -0.15 27.33 -24.56
CA GLY A 419 -0.09 28.68 -25.13
C GLY A 419 0.65 29.71 -24.28
N LEU A 420 1.34 29.28 -23.22
CA LEU A 420 2.04 30.11 -22.23
C LEU A 420 3.53 30.24 -22.59
N LYS A 421 3.78 30.64 -23.85
CA LYS A 421 5.11 30.56 -24.50
C LYS A 421 6.23 31.34 -23.80
N GLU A 422 5.92 32.46 -23.15
CA GLU A 422 6.94 33.20 -22.39
C GLU A 422 7.39 32.42 -21.15
N GLU A 423 6.47 31.71 -20.49
CA GLU A 423 6.80 30.86 -19.34
C GLU A 423 7.62 29.65 -19.81
N GLY A 424 7.22 29.01 -20.92
CA GLY A 424 8.00 27.94 -21.54
C GLY A 424 9.41 28.37 -21.95
N ARG A 425 9.55 29.57 -22.54
CA ARG A 425 10.86 30.16 -22.85
C ARG A 425 11.68 30.41 -21.59
N ARG A 426 11.07 30.93 -20.52
CA ARG A 426 11.75 31.19 -19.24
C ARG A 426 12.33 29.91 -18.65
N PHE A 427 11.55 28.81 -18.64
CA PHE A 427 12.02 27.52 -18.15
C PHE A 427 13.16 26.94 -19.00
N ARG A 428 13.10 27.07 -20.33
CA ARG A 428 14.22 26.66 -21.21
C ARG A 428 15.50 27.45 -20.92
N VAL A 429 15.41 28.77 -20.81
CA VAL A 429 16.57 29.61 -20.48
C VAL A 429 17.15 29.24 -19.12
N LEU A 430 16.29 28.98 -18.12
CA LEU A 430 16.75 28.55 -16.81
C LEU A 430 17.47 27.19 -16.88
N ALA A 431 16.96 26.26 -17.67
CA ALA A 431 17.58 24.95 -17.89
C ALA A 431 18.94 25.05 -18.62
N ASP A 432 19.12 26.04 -19.51
CA ASP A 432 20.39 26.27 -20.22
C ASP A 432 21.45 26.96 -19.34
N VAL A 433 21.03 27.64 -18.27
CA VAL A 433 21.92 28.32 -17.30
C VAL A 433 22.51 27.33 -16.30
N ILE A 434 21.73 26.32 -15.90
CA ILE A 434 22.12 25.24 -14.98
C ILE A 434 23.02 24.24 -15.71
#